data_AF-A0A7X8ZRT9-F1
#
_entry.id   AF-A0A7X8ZRT9-F1
#
_cell.length_a   1.000
_cell.length_b   1.000
_cell.length_c   1.000
_cell.angle_alpha   90.00
_cell.angle_beta   90.00
_cell.angle_gamma   90.00
#
_symmetry.space_group_name_H-M   'P 1'
#
loop_
_entity.id
_entity.type
_entity.pdbx_description
1 polymer ?
#
loop_
_entity_poly.entity_id
_entity_poly.type
_entity_poly.pdbx_seq_one_letter_code
_entity_poly.pdbx_strand_id
1 'polypeptide(L)'
;MAIKKLANGVRFDTVKRILIDEPLGSDSSTQPVTDFISTIQYQRVSTPRTSTSRPSTQRRSYDSVWRKINNFVGGIGNWLGNHIITFSAIMTIAFIILTGIVFVKGLIFLYNSFDLWVVLLIVILGLALRHYLYSLAKIGCILLLLIACIPLLILRYVFYNLYTLLIFTTLVVAFFIYAQVTPTSVDKDTSVATPVTLQPNYFCNVNTILNVREFPRKNAQIVGHLERGDKVYVYSIDENNFAKINFKGTIAYASANYLRAIASAKASSRNIQSTHKNKTIKKTQEVVPSKISTSIKQAWIEHNVFQNKQKGMKIHIEFYTYNMQHIMGNCVVRFCYTSGVELKDYNNLYHDKQGNVAIMSPFKSGYENAVYKDFVLFMPYGELHLPDEGKIKLKAKVELWTNQASIPSKKLATSDWLYFWYGS
;
A
#
# COMPACT_ATOMS: atom_id res chain seq x y z
N MET A 1 -17.11 57.52 -18.60
CA MET A 1 -18.44 57.05 -19.03
C MET A 1 -19.31 56.85 -17.79
N ALA A 2 -20.25 57.79 -17.58
CA ALA A 2 -21.57 57.61 -16.97
C ALA A 2 -21.78 56.72 -15.70
N ILE A 3 -22.20 57.42 -14.60
CA ILE A 3 -23.43 57.19 -13.77
C ILE A 3 -23.30 56.66 -12.30
N LYS A 4 -23.62 57.59 -11.38
CA LYS A 4 -24.38 57.57 -10.09
C LYS A 4 -23.99 56.74 -8.86
N LYS A 5 -23.91 57.44 -7.70
CA LYS A 5 -24.65 57.18 -6.43
C LYS A 5 -24.56 58.45 -5.54
N LEU A 6 -25.68 59.18 -5.28
CA LEU A 6 -26.60 59.08 -4.13
C LEU A 6 -25.91 59.26 -2.77
N ALA A 7 -26.39 60.01 -1.78
CA ALA A 7 -27.28 61.16 -1.63
C ALA A 7 -27.06 61.59 -0.17
N ASN A 8 -26.83 62.88 0.03
CA ASN A 8 -26.58 63.47 1.34
C ASN A 8 -27.89 63.84 2.04
N GLY A 9 -27.89 63.70 3.36
CA GLY A 9 -28.52 64.68 4.25
C GLY A 9 -29.70 64.16 5.05
N VAL A 10 -29.53 64.12 6.38
CA VAL A 10 -30.53 64.66 7.31
C VAL A 10 -29.79 65.23 8.52
N ARG A 11 -30.02 66.51 8.79
CA ARG A 11 -29.78 67.19 10.07
C ARG A 11 -31.14 67.78 10.46
N PHE A 12 -31.54 67.75 11.73
CA PHE A 12 -32.10 68.89 12.48
C PHE A 12 -32.53 68.46 13.89
N ASP A 13 -32.19 69.33 14.84
CA ASP A 13 -32.42 69.28 16.29
C ASP A 13 -33.91 69.35 16.69
N THR A 14 -34.25 68.93 17.92
CA THR A 14 -34.85 69.82 18.95
C THR A 14 -34.99 69.12 20.31
N VAL A 15 -34.57 69.87 21.33
CA VAL A 15 -34.59 69.75 22.79
C VAL A 15 -35.89 69.22 23.45
N LYS A 16 -35.77 68.35 24.47
CA LYS A 16 -36.66 68.34 25.68
C LYS A 16 -35.94 67.75 26.92
N ARG A 17 -36.09 68.40 28.07
CA ARG A 17 -35.42 68.17 29.38
C ARG A 17 -36.06 67.05 30.23
N ILE A 18 -35.18 66.33 30.95
CA ILE A 18 -35.13 65.98 32.40
C ILE A 18 -36.40 65.51 33.13
N LEU A 19 -36.39 64.26 33.64
CA LEU A 19 -36.62 63.84 35.06
C LEU A 19 -36.41 62.30 35.17
N ILE A 20 -35.30 61.83 35.77
CA ILE A 20 -35.16 61.12 37.08
C ILE A 20 -36.10 59.90 37.25
N ASP A 21 -35.57 58.67 37.20
CA ASP A 21 -35.52 57.70 38.32
C ASP A 21 -35.12 56.25 37.91
N GLU A 22 -34.31 55.64 38.77
CA GLU A 22 -34.09 54.21 39.05
C GLU A 22 -33.19 53.27 38.20
N PRO A 23 -32.56 52.24 38.84
CA PRO A 23 -31.22 51.77 38.49
C PRO A 23 -31.16 50.43 37.75
N LEU A 24 -30.05 50.23 37.04
CA LEU A 24 -29.67 49.03 36.29
C LEU A 24 -29.29 47.85 37.20
N GLY A 25 -29.94 46.71 36.98
CA GLY A 25 -29.55 45.40 37.52
C GLY A 25 -28.79 44.52 36.50
N SER A 26 -27.90 43.69 37.07
CA SER A 26 -27.44 42.34 36.65
C SER A 26 -26.89 42.14 35.22
N ASP A 27 -25.78 41.45 34.94
CA ASP A 27 -24.91 40.49 35.64
C ASP A 27 -23.70 40.26 34.69
N SER A 28 -22.58 39.63 35.01
CA SER A 28 -21.77 39.41 36.21
C SER A 28 -20.56 38.59 35.69
N SER A 29 -19.33 38.96 36.06
CA SER A 29 -18.16 38.10 35.96
C SER A 29 -17.29 38.40 37.17
N THR A 30 -16.99 37.39 38.00
CA THR A 30 -15.83 37.42 38.91
C THR A 30 -15.58 36.07 39.59
N GLN A 31 -14.30 35.68 39.58
CA GLN A 31 -13.68 34.64 40.40
C GLN A 31 -13.48 35.16 41.85
N PRO A 32 -13.38 34.30 42.87
CA PRO A 32 -12.80 34.71 44.15
C PRO A 32 -11.52 33.96 44.53
N VAL A 33 -10.62 34.73 45.15
CA VAL A 33 -9.48 34.32 45.98
C VAL A 33 -9.87 34.61 47.44
N THR A 34 -9.57 33.71 48.39
CA THR A 34 -8.90 33.97 49.70
C THR A 34 -9.21 32.89 50.75
N ASP A 35 -8.15 32.43 51.43
CA ASP A 35 -8.13 31.71 52.71
C ASP A 35 -8.50 32.65 53.88
N PHE A 36 -9.10 32.12 54.97
CA PHE A 36 -8.57 32.17 56.36
C PHE A 36 -9.60 31.68 57.42
N ILE A 37 -9.14 30.75 58.27
CA ILE A 37 -9.48 30.44 59.69
C ILE A 37 -10.89 29.95 60.08
N SER A 38 -10.94 28.75 60.68
CA SER A 38 -11.70 28.53 61.92
C SER A 38 -11.09 27.41 62.78
N THR A 39 -10.98 27.68 64.09
CA THR A 39 -10.73 26.69 65.17
C THR A 39 -11.71 27.01 66.28
N ILE A 40 -12.37 25.97 66.82
CA ILE A 40 -12.62 25.63 68.24
C ILE A 40 -13.85 24.70 68.33
N GLN A 41 -13.64 23.58 69.01
CA GLN A 41 -14.56 22.50 69.39
C GLN A 41 -15.52 22.88 70.53
N TYR A 42 -16.71 22.25 70.65
CA TYR A 42 -16.97 21.16 71.62
C TYR A 42 -18.46 20.71 71.73
N GLN A 43 -18.62 19.37 71.66
CA GLN A 43 -19.54 18.40 72.28
C GLN A 43 -21.03 18.68 72.62
N ARG A 44 -21.88 17.72 72.22
CA ARG A 44 -22.86 17.07 73.12
C ARG A 44 -23.04 15.57 72.79
N VAL A 45 -23.02 14.73 73.83
CA VAL A 45 -23.20 13.25 73.88
C VAL A 45 -24.68 12.97 74.23
N SER A 46 -25.43 11.99 73.66
CA SER A 46 -25.61 10.61 74.21
C SER A 46 -26.58 9.72 73.39
N THR A 47 -26.08 8.58 72.86
CA THR A 47 -26.64 7.19 72.85
C THR A 47 -27.97 6.84 72.09
N PRO A 48 -28.33 5.54 71.87
CA PRO A 48 -28.17 4.89 70.56
C PRO A 48 -29.47 4.29 69.98
N ARG A 49 -29.59 4.23 68.64
CA ARG A 49 -30.58 3.32 68.02
C ARG A 49 -29.97 2.61 66.83
N THR A 50 -29.91 1.31 66.95
CA THR A 50 -29.45 0.33 65.99
C THR A 50 -30.20 0.52 64.66
N SER A 51 -29.51 1.05 63.66
CA SER A 51 -29.86 0.85 62.26
C SER A 51 -28.66 0.22 61.59
N THR A 52 -28.87 -1.01 61.11
CA THR A 52 -27.94 -1.75 60.29
C THR A 52 -27.62 -0.96 59.02
N SER A 53 -26.50 -0.25 59.02
CA SER A 53 -25.87 0.28 57.81
C SER A 53 -24.66 -0.59 57.49
N ARG A 54 -24.76 -1.25 56.33
CA ARG A 54 -23.68 -1.97 55.66
C ARG A 54 -22.40 -1.10 55.65
N PRO A 55 -21.20 -1.69 55.78
CA PRO A 55 -19.97 -0.93 55.62
C PRO A 55 -20.00 -0.30 54.23
N SER A 56 -20.03 1.03 54.16
CA SER A 56 -19.73 1.74 52.94
C SER A 56 -18.31 1.34 52.58
N THR A 57 -18.20 0.54 51.53
CA THR A 57 -16.92 0.27 50.88
C THR A 57 -16.33 1.63 50.53
N GLN A 58 -15.33 2.05 51.31
CA GLN A 58 -14.41 3.11 50.96
C GLN A 58 -13.92 2.80 49.55
N ARG A 59 -14.49 3.50 48.55
CA ARG A 59 -14.09 3.38 47.15
C ARG A 59 -12.61 3.69 47.14
N ARG A 60 -11.79 2.64 47.02
CA ARG A 60 -10.35 2.76 46.89
C ARG A 60 -10.09 3.67 45.71
N SER A 61 -9.57 4.84 46.03
CA SER A 61 -9.18 5.89 45.09
C SER A 61 -8.26 5.29 44.03
N TYR A 62 -8.82 5.06 42.84
CA TYR A 62 -8.05 4.88 41.62
C TYR A 62 -7.34 6.18 41.23
N ASP A 63 -7.54 7.28 41.96
CA ASP A 63 -7.13 8.63 41.56
C ASP A 63 -5.66 8.97 41.82
N SER A 64 -4.88 8.15 42.52
CA SER A 64 -3.53 8.55 42.95
C SER A 64 -2.49 8.39 41.83
N VAL A 65 -2.51 7.26 41.12
CA VAL A 65 -1.52 6.95 40.07
C VAL A 65 -1.87 7.69 38.79
N TRP A 66 -3.13 7.67 38.38
CA TRP A 66 -3.60 8.35 37.16
C TRP A 66 -3.37 9.87 37.23
N ARG A 67 -3.56 10.48 38.40
CA ARG A 67 -3.26 11.91 38.60
C ARG A 67 -1.76 12.22 38.55
N LYS A 68 -0.92 11.36 39.14
CA LYS A 68 0.55 11.49 39.05
C LYS A 68 1.03 11.39 37.60
N ILE A 69 0.51 10.43 36.84
CA ILE A 69 0.82 10.26 35.42
C ILE A 69 0.32 11.46 34.62
N ASN A 70 -0.92 11.91 34.85
CA ASN A 70 -1.46 13.08 34.17
C ASN A 70 -0.62 14.35 34.44
N ASN A 71 -0.21 14.57 35.68
CA ASN A 71 0.63 15.70 36.05
C ASN A 71 2.03 15.60 35.43
N PHE A 72 2.60 14.40 35.34
CA PHE A 72 3.86 14.17 34.65
C PHE A 72 3.76 14.48 33.14
N VAL A 73 2.73 13.95 32.47
CA VAL A 73 2.48 14.18 31.03
C VAL A 73 2.25 15.66 30.76
N GLY A 74 1.36 16.32 31.51
CA GLY A 74 1.13 17.76 31.40
C GLY A 74 2.37 18.60 31.72
N GLY A 75 3.24 18.11 32.61
CA GLY A 75 4.55 18.71 32.88
C GLY A 75 5.45 18.74 31.65
N ILE A 76 5.45 17.67 30.84
CA ILE A 76 6.20 17.61 29.58
C ILE A 76 5.64 18.62 28.56
N GLY A 77 4.30 18.72 28.43
CA GLY A 77 3.66 19.69 27.55
C GLY A 77 3.99 21.15 27.93
N ASN A 78 3.96 21.46 29.22
CA ASN A 78 4.31 22.79 29.73
C ASN A 78 5.79 23.12 29.52
N TRP A 79 6.69 22.16 29.76
CA TRP A 79 8.12 22.29 29.48
C TRP A 79 8.35 22.61 28.00
N LEU A 80 7.75 21.84 27.07
CA LEU A 80 7.82 22.08 25.63
C LEU A 80 7.34 23.49 25.26
N GLY A 81 6.20 23.92 25.80
CA GLY A 81 5.64 25.25 25.56
C GLY A 81 6.58 26.39 25.95
N ASN A 82 7.20 26.30 27.12
CA ASN A 82 8.13 27.31 27.60
C ASN A 82 9.39 27.37 26.73
N HIS A 83 9.93 26.22 26.34
CA HIS A 83 11.15 26.16 25.54
C HIS A 83 10.96 26.70 24.12
N ILE A 84 9.80 26.48 23.48
CA ILE A 84 9.49 27.02 22.15
C ILE A 84 9.63 28.56 22.12
N ILE A 85 9.11 29.24 23.14
CA ILE A 85 9.16 30.70 23.25
C ILE A 85 10.60 31.16 23.52
N THR A 86 11.30 30.50 24.44
CA THR A 86 12.67 30.85 24.80
C THR A 86 13.64 30.66 23.63
N PHE A 87 13.52 29.58 22.85
CA PHE A 87 14.36 29.35 21.68
C PHE A 87 14.17 30.41 20.59
N SER A 88 12.93 30.82 20.30
CA SER A 88 12.66 31.88 19.33
C SER A 88 13.31 33.21 19.73
N ALA A 89 13.29 33.54 21.02
CA ALA A 89 13.92 34.77 21.53
C ALA A 89 15.45 34.71 21.42
N ILE A 90 16.07 33.60 21.84
CA ILE A 90 17.53 33.41 21.79
C ILE A 90 18.05 33.48 20.36
N MET A 91 17.39 32.83 19.40
CA MET A 91 17.79 32.84 18.00
C MET A 91 17.75 34.24 17.37
N THR A 92 16.76 35.04 17.75
CA THR A 92 16.64 36.44 17.28
C THR A 92 17.78 37.30 17.82
N ILE A 93 18.10 37.16 19.11
CA ILE A 93 19.20 37.90 19.75
C ILE A 93 20.54 37.50 19.14
N ALA A 94 20.80 36.21 18.94
CA ALA A 94 22.03 35.71 18.33
C ALA A 94 22.24 36.26 16.90
N PHE A 95 21.18 36.35 16.11
CA PHE A 95 21.23 36.91 14.75
C PHE A 95 21.55 38.42 14.74
N ILE A 96 20.98 39.19 15.69
CA ILE A 96 21.29 40.61 15.85
C ILE A 96 22.78 40.81 16.19
N ILE A 97 23.32 39.96 17.07
CA ILE A 97 24.74 40.03 17.46
C ILE A 97 25.66 39.71 16.27
N LEU A 98 25.40 38.63 15.53
CA LEU A 98 26.20 38.22 14.36
C LEU A 98 26.22 39.29 13.26
N THR A 99 25.06 39.87 12.93
CA THR A 99 24.96 40.93 11.93
C THR A 99 25.63 42.22 12.38
N GLY A 100 25.57 42.54 13.69
CA GLY A 100 26.30 43.64 14.30
C GLY A 100 27.82 43.53 14.15
N ILE A 101 28.37 42.33 14.39
CA ILE A 101 29.82 42.08 14.26
C ILE A 101 30.31 42.31 12.82
N VAL A 102 29.57 41.81 11.83
CA VAL A 102 29.91 42.00 10.41
C VAL A 102 29.85 43.49 10.02
N PHE A 103 28.85 44.21 10.53
CA PHE A 103 28.71 45.64 10.28
C PHE A 103 29.87 46.46 10.85
N VAL A 104 30.29 46.18 12.10
CA VAL A 104 31.43 46.86 12.73
C VAL A 104 32.72 46.60 11.95
N LYS A 105 32.96 45.35 11.52
CA LYS A 105 34.12 45.03 10.67
C LYS A 105 34.11 45.78 9.34
N GLY A 106 32.94 45.90 8.70
CA GLY A 106 32.77 46.66 7.46
C GLY A 106 33.05 48.16 7.65
N LEU A 107 32.62 48.75 8.76
CA LEU A 107 32.90 50.15 9.09
C LEU A 107 34.40 50.43 9.25
N ILE A 108 35.12 49.55 9.97
CA ILE A 108 36.57 49.68 10.16
C ILE A 108 37.30 49.61 8.81
N PHE A 109 36.88 48.72 7.91
CA PHE A 109 37.45 48.60 6.57
C PHE A 109 37.21 49.85 5.70
N LEU A 110 35.99 50.37 5.72
CA LEU A 110 35.61 51.57 4.97
C LEU A 110 36.39 52.81 5.42
N TYR A 111 36.55 52.98 6.73
CA TYR A 111 37.30 54.10 7.31
C TYR A 111 38.76 54.12 6.87
N ASN A 112 39.40 52.94 6.77
CA ASN A 112 40.81 52.85 6.35
C ASN A 112 41.00 53.01 4.83
N SER A 113 39.93 53.00 4.03
CA SER A 113 40.02 52.87 2.57
C SER A 113 39.53 54.09 1.79
N PHE A 114 38.72 54.98 2.39
CA PHE A 114 38.03 56.06 1.68
C PHE A 114 38.00 57.38 2.46
N ASP A 115 37.80 58.49 1.74
CA ASP A 115 37.55 59.82 2.30
C ASP A 115 36.25 59.86 3.13
N LEU A 116 36.24 60.66 4.20
CA LEU A 116 35.17 60.76 5.19
C LEU A 116 33.80 61.05 4.56
N TRP A 117 33.73 61.89 3.52
CA TRP A 117 32.46 62.21 2.84
C TRP A 117 31.92 61.04 2.01
N VAL A 118 32.81 60.28 1.38
CA VAL A 118 32.47 59.08 0.62
C VAL A 118 32.01 57.97 1.56
N VAL A 119 32.69 57.80 2.71
CA VAL A 119 32.29 56.88 3.78
C VAL A 119 30.89 57.23 4.29
N LEU A 120 30.58 58.50 4.54
CA LEU A 120 29.27 58.93 5.02
C LEU A 120 28.14 58.52 4.06
N LEU A 121 28.34 58.74 2.75
CA LEU A 121 27.35 58.39 1.72
C LEU A 121 27.17 56.86 1.61
N ILE A 122 28.27 56.10 1.61
CA ILE A 122 28.23 54.63 1.57
C ILE A 122 27.57 54.07 2.82
N VAL A 123 27.80 54.66 3.99
CA VAL A 123 27.17 54.23 5.25
C VAL A 123 25.67 54.47 5.20
N ILE A 124 25.19 55.63 4.73
CA ILE A 124 23.74 55.90 4.62
C ILE A 124 23.07 54.90 3.66
N LEU A 125 23.66 54.67 2.48
CA LEU A 125 23.16 53.70 1.50
C LEU A 125 23.20 52.26 2.06
N GLY A 126 24.30 51.92 2.74
CA GLY A 126 24.52 50.61 3.36
C GLY A 126 23.58 50.33 4.53
N LEU A 127 23.22 51.35 5.32
CA LEU A 127 22.21 51.24 6.38
C LEU A 127 20.82 50.95 5.81
N ALA A 128 20.44 51.63 4.73
CA ALA A 128 19.17 51.39 4.04
C ALA A 128 19.12 49.99 3.41
N LEU A 129 20.19 49.58 2.72
CA LEU A 129 20.30 48.23 2.13
C LEU A 129 20.32 47.14 3.21
N ARG A 130 21.02 47.37 4.33
CA ARG A 130 21.03 46.45 5.48
C ARG A 130 19.65 46.30 6.06
N HIS A 131 18.89 47.39 6.23
CA HIS A 131 17.52 47.32 6.74
C HIS A 131 16.62 46.49 5.82
N TYR A 132 16.73 46.68 4.51
CA TYR A 132 16.00 45.91 3.51
C TYR A 132 16.36 44.41 3.51
N LEU A 133 17.66 44.08 3.48
CA LEU A 133 18.15 42.69 3.53
C LEU A 133 17.81 42.00 4.85
N TYR A 134 17.85 42.74 5.97
CA TYR A 134 17.44 42.26 7.28
C TYR A 134 15.94 41.94 7.32
N SER A 135 15.10 42.74 6.68
CA SER A 135 13.66 42.46 6.55
C SER A 135 13.41 41.15 5.79
N LEU A 136 14.11 40.93 4.67
CA LEU A 136 14.04 39.68 3.89
C LEU A 136 14.55 38.46 4.68
N ALA A 137 15.71 38.58 5.32
CA ALA A 137 16.30 37.50 6.12
C ALA A 137 15.44 37.13 7.33
N LYS A 138 14.80 38.13 7.96
CA LYS A 138 13.84 37.92 9.05
C LYS A 138 12.64 37.10 8.60
N ILE A 139 12.06 37.42 7.45
CA ILE A 139 10.92 36.67 6.90
C ILE A 139 11.32 35.20 6.67
N GLY A 140 12.51 34.95 6.12
CA GLY A 140 13.04 33.59 5.95
C GLY A 140 13.31 32.85 7.26
N CYS A 141 13.89 33.51 8.26
CA CYS A 141 14.08 32.93 9.60
C CYS A 141 12.76 32.63 10.30
N ILE A 142 11.75 33.50 10.17
CA ILE A 142 10.40 33.25 10.71
C ILE A 142 9.77 32.04 10.03
N LEU A 143 9.95 31.88 8.72
CA LEU A 143 9.46 30.70 7.99
C LEU A 143 10.15 29.41 8.44
N LEU A 144 11.47 29.44 8.62
CA LEU A 144 12.23 28.28 9.14
C LEU A 144 11.88 27.95 10.60
N LEU A 145 11.71 28.97 11.46
CA LEU A 145 11.24 28.81 12.82
C LEU A 145 9.80 28.27 12.85
N LEU A 146 8.92 28.69 11.93
CA LEU A 146 7.59 28.10 11.79
C LEU A 146 7.68 26.60 11.47
N ILE A 147 8.49 26.22 10.49
CA ILE A 147 8.68 24.80 10.12
C ILE A 147 9.22 23.98 11.30
N ALA A 148 10.15 24.53 12.09
CA ALA A 148 10.71 23.86 13.27
C ALA A 148 9.77 23.85 14.49
N CYS A 149 8.96 24.90 14.68
CA CYS A 149 8.06 25.06 15.81
C CYS A 149 6.72 24.35 15.62
N ILE A 150 6.23 24.16 14.39
CA ILE A 150 4.97 23.45 14.11
C ILE A 150 4.97 22.04 14.72
N PRO A 151 5.98 21.18 14.52
CA PRO A 151 6.07 19.87 15.18
C PRO A 151 6.08 19.97 16.71
N LEU A 152 6.78 20.95 17.27
CA LEU A 152 6.87 21.15 18.72
C LEU A 152 5.54 21.66 19.33
N LEU A 153 4.77 22.45 18.59
CA LEU A 153 3.42 22.88 18.97
C LEU A 153 2.43 21.71 18.97
N ILE A 154 2.52 20.83 17.97
CA ILE A 154 1.76 19.58 17.93
C ILE A 154 2.14 18.71 19.13
N LEU A 155 3.44 18.58 19.41
CA LEU A 155 3.95 17.79 20.54
C LEU A 155 3.46 18.35 21.88
N ARG A 156 3.46 19.68 22.06
CA ARG A 156 2.87 20.33 23.23
C ARG A 156 1.41 19.94 23.43
N TYR A 157 0.62 19.89 22.36
CA TYR A 157 -0.80 19.55 22.43
C TYR A 157 -1.04 18.06 22.72
N VAL A 158 -0.22 17.17 22.13
CA VAL A 158 -0.25 15.73 22.42
C VAL A 158 0.02 15.48 23.91
N PHE A 159 1.02 16.15 24.48
CA PHE A 159 1.41 16.05 25.89
C PHE A 159 0.68 17.06 26.81
N TYR A 160 -0.45 17.65 26.37
CA TYR A 160 -1.20 18.59 27.21
C TYR A 160 -1.79 17.92 28.45
N ASN A 161 -2.33 16.72 28.29
CA ASN A 161 -2.96 15.92 29.33
C ASN A 161 -2.85 14.43 28.95
N LEU A 162 -2.98 13.53 29.92
CA LEU A 162 -3.03 12.09 29.67
C LEU A 162 -4.14 11.67 28.68
N TYR A 163 -5.30 12.34 28.68
CA TYR A 163 -6.38 12.02 27.72
C TYR A 163 -6.01 12.39 26.29
N THR A 164 -5.33 13.52 26.06
CA THR A 164 -4.91 13.93 24.71
C THR A 164 -3.84 12.99 24.17
N LEU A 165 -2.93 12.53 25.04
CA LEU A 165 -1.95 11.51 24.70
C LEU A 165 -2.62 10.19 24.34
N LEU A 166 -3.62 9.75 25.12
CA LEU A 166 -4.34 8.50 24.85
C LEU A 166 -5.05 8.55 23.50
N ILE A 167 -5.78 9.64 23.20
CA ILE A 167 -6.44 9.84 21.90
C ILE A 167 -5.42 9.83 20.76
N PHE A 168 -4.26 10.48 20.94
CA PHE A 168 -3.22 10.46 19.93
C PHE A 168 -2.68 9.04 19.71
N THR A 169 -2.40 8.28 20.78
CA THR A 169 -1.93 6.89 20.65
C THR A 169 -2.97 5.97 20.01
N THR A 170 -4.27 6.15 20.30
CA THR A 170 -5.32 5.35 19.67
C THR A 170 -5.49 5.72 18.20
N LEU A 171 -5.38 6.99 17.83
CA LEU A 171 -5.39 7.42 16.42
C LEU A 171 -4.16 6.91 15.66
N VAL A 172 -2.98 6.89 16.28
CA VAL A 172 -1.76 6.32 15.69
C VAL A 172 -1.94 4.82 15.49
N VAL A 173 -2.43 4.08 16.51
CA VAL A 173 -2.72 2.65 16.38
C VAL A 173 -3.79 2.39 15.32
N ALA A 174 -4.86 3.17 15.29
CA ALA A 174 -5.91 3.08 14.28
C ALA A 174 -5.38 3.40 12.88
N PHE A 175 -4.46 4.36 12.75
CA PHE A 175 -3.77 4.69 11.50
C PHE A 175 -2.84 3.56 11.07
N PHE A 176 -2.10 2.93 11.99
CA PHE A 176 -1.26 1.77 11.68
C PHE A 176 -2.10 0.55 11.29
N ILE A 177 -3.22 0.31 11.99
CA ILE A 177 -4.19 -0.72 11.61
C ILE A 177 -4.77 -0.38 10.23
N TYR A 178 -5.17 0.87 10.00
CA TYR A 178 -5.68 1.33 8.71
C TYR A 178 -4.64 1.23 7.60
N ALA A 179 -3.36 1.52 7.85
CA ALA A 179 -2.27 1.36 6.90
C ALA A 179 -1.92 -0.12 6.64
N GLN A 180 -2.21 -1.01 7.59
CA GLN A 180 -2.18 -2.46 7.37
C GLN A 180 -3.45 -2.98 6.68
N VAL A 181 -4.56 -2.24 6.76
CA VAL A 181 -5.88 -2.58 6.18
C VAL A 181 -6.11 -1.90 4.84
N THR A 182 -5.34 -0.86 4.48
CA THR A 182 -5.13 -0.57 3.07
C THR A 182 -4.44 -1.81 2.53
N PRO A 183 -5.03 -2.53 1.57
CA PRO A 183 -4.25 -3.47 0.80
C PRO A 183 -3.20 -2.60 0.11
N THR A 184 -2.02 -2.51 0.73
CA THR A 184 -0.78 -2.54 -0.02
C THR A 184 -1.06 -3.61 -1.04
N SER A 185 -1.10 -3.21 -2.32
CA SER A 185 -1.15 -4.13 -3.43
C SER A 185 -0.28 -5.29 -3.00
N VAL A 186 -0.89 -6.46 -2.86
CA VAL A 186 -0.23 -7.73 -2.57
C VAL A 186 1.18 -7.56 -3.10
N ASP A 187 2.19 -7.64 -2.22
CA ASP A 187 3.53 -7.94 -2.68
C ASP A 187 3.35 -9.23 -3.48
N LYS A 188 3.05 -9.04 -4.76
CA LYS A 188 3.24 -10.02 -5.77
C LYS A 188 4.72 -10.14 -5.68
N ASP A 189 5.14 -11.19 -5.00
CA ASP A 189 6.24 -11.99 -5.49
C ASP A 189 5.97 -12.17 -6.98
N THR A 190 6.48 -11.19 -7.73
CA THR A 190 6.57 -11.21 -9.16
C THR A 190 7.66 -12.22 -9.36
N SER A 191 7.24 -13.50 -9.40
CA SER A 191 8.05 -14.60 -9.88
C SER A 191 8.62 -14.13 -11.22
N VAL A 192 9.86 -13.69 -11.19
CA VAL A 192 10.59 -13.21 -12.36
C VAL A 192 10.69 -14.38 -13.30
N ALA A 193 9.88 -14.36 -14.37
CA ALA A 193 9.90 -15.36 -15.41
C ALA A 193 11.29 -15.42 -16.01
N THR A 194 11.98 -16.55 -15.85
CA THR A 194 13.25 -16.82 -16.50
C THR A 194 12.98 -17.22 -17.96
N PRO A 195 13.65 -16.64 -18.96
CA PRO A 195 13.49 -17.06 -20.35
C PRO A 195 14.03 -18.48 -20.52
N VAL A 196 13.20 -19.40 -21.01
CA VAL A 196 13.64 -20.72 -21.47
C VAL A 196 13.25 -20.85 -22.93
N THR A 197 14.25 -20.90 -23.80
CA THR A 197 14.11 -21.47 -25.13
C THR A 197 14.07 -22.99 -24.96
N LEU A 198 12.94 -23.62 -25.24
CA LEU A 198 12.80 -25.08 -25.17
C LEU A 198 13.74 -25.69 -26.22
N GLN A 199 14.89 -26.20 -25.79
CA GLN A 199 15.81 -26.90 -26.68
C GLN A 199 15.23 -28.26 -27.06
N PRO A 200 15.14 -28.61 -28.35
CA PRO A 200 14.48 -29.82 -28.79
C PRO A 200 15.14 -31.05 -28.15
N ASN A 201 14.32 -31.95 -27.62
CA ASN A 201 14.76 -33.18 -26.96
C ASN A 201 14.50 -34.42 -27.83
N TYR A 202 13.67 -34.33 -28.88
CA TYR A 202 13.41 -35.41 -29.83
C TYR A 202 13.51 -34.95 -31.27
N PHE A 203 13.80 -35.88 -32.18
CA PHE A 203 13.72 -35.70 -33.62
C PHE A 203 12.75 -36.71 -34.24
N CYS A 204 12.11 -36.32 -35.34
CA CYS A 204 11.14 -37.16 -36.02
C CYS A 204 11.84 -38.18 -36.92
N ASN A 205 11.51 -39.45 -36.79
CA ASN A 205 12.00 -40.55 -37.62
C ASN A 205 10.84 -41.22 -38.36
N VAL A 206 10.47 -40.65 -39.52
CA VAL A 206 9.38 -41.14 -40.39
C VAL A 206 9.85 -41.31 -41.84
N ASN A 207 9.18 -42.16 -42.62
CA ASN A 207 9.51 -42.37 -44.03
C ASN A 207 8.88 -41.34 -44.97
N THR A 208 7.74 -40.78 -44.60
CA THR A 208 7.01 -39.80 -45.41
C THR A 208 6.69 -38.58 -44.57
N ILE A 209 5.62 -38.61 -43.78
CA ILE A 209 5.13 -37.48 -42.99
C ILE A 209 4.52 -37.99 -41.67
N LEU A 210 4.82 -37.33 -40.55
CA LEU A 210 4.16 -37.57 -39.27
C LEU A 210 3.07 -36.52 -39.04
N ASN A 211 1.83 -36.95 -38.93
CA ASN A 211 0.72 -36.03 -38.67
C ASN A 211 0.72 -35.55 -37.22
N VAL A 212 0.64 -34.23 -37.06
CA VAL A 212 0.50 -33.54 -35.79
C VAL A 212 -0.97 -33.22 -35.59
N ARG A 213 -1.55 -33.65 -34.45
CA ARG A 213 -2.99 -33.60 -34.17
C ARG A 213 -3.32 -32.76 -32.96
N GLU A 214 -4.54 -32.25 -32.87
CA GLU A 214 -4.99 -31.39 -31.76
C GLU A 214 -5.24 -32.16 -30.45
N PHE A 215 -5.59 -33.45 -30.53
CA PHE A 215 -5.88 -34.31 -29.38
C PHE A 215 -5.16 -35.66 -29.50
N PRO A 216 -4.88 -36.37 -28.37
CA PRO A 216 -4.20 -37.67 -28.35
C PRO A 216 -5.11 -38.83 -28.78
N ARG A 217 -5.73 -38.71 -29.97
CA ARG A 217 -6.64 -39.71 -30.55
C ARG A 217 -6.48 -39.77 -32.06
N LYS A 218 -6.66 -40.97 -32.64
CA LYS A 218 -6.45 -41.23 -34.08
C LYS A 218 -7.37 -40.40 -35.00
N ASN A 219 -8.55 -40.02 -34.51
CA ASN A 219 -9.56 -39.26 -35.25
C ASN A 219 -9.54 -37.75 -34.97
N ALA A 220 -8.51 -37.23 -34.30
CA ALA A 220 -8.38 -35.80 -34.04
C ALA A 220 -8.00 -35.01 -35.31
N GLN A 221 -8.43 -33.75 -35.37
CA GLN A 221 -8.05 -32.81 -36.43
C GLN A 221 -6.54 -32.70 -36.56
N ILE A 222 -6.04 -32.74 -37.80
CA ILE A 222 -4.62 -32.58 -38.12
C ILE A 222 -4.31 -31.08 -38.14
N VAL A 223 -3.40 -30.67 -37.26
CA VAL A 223 -2.93 -29.28 -37.08
C VAL A 223 -1.69 -29.02 -37.95
N GLY A 224 -0.98 -30.08 -38.33
CA GLY A 224 0.16 -29.98 -39.22
C GLY A 224 0.88 -31.30 -39.42
N HIS A 225 2.12 -31.18 -39.88
CA HIS A 225 2.94 -32.29 -40.32
C HIS A 225 4.37 -32.06 -39.84
N LEU A 226 5.04 -33.14 -39.45
CA LEU A 226 6.47 -33.19 -39.16
C LEU A 226 7.14 -34.08 -40.18
N GLU A 227 8.26 -33.59 -40.70
CA GLU A 227 9.08 -34.31 -41.67
C GLU A 227 10.19 -35.08 -40.96
N ARG A 228 10.84 -35.99 -41.71
CA ARG A 228 11.99 -36.73 -41.18
C ARG A 228 13.09 -35.75 -40.77
N GLY A 229 13.56 -35.87 -39.53
CA GLY A 229 14.63 -35.05 -38.97
C GLY A 229 14.14 -33.81 -38.21
N ASP A 230 12.85 -33.49 -38.24
CA ASP A 230 12.31 -32.34 -37.52
C ASP A 230 12.52 -32.48 -36.02
N LYS A 231 13.15 -31.46 -35.44
CA LYS A 231 13.48 -31.40 -34.02
C LYS A 231 12.33 -30.75 -33.26
N VAL A 232 11.77 -31.48 -32.30
CA VAL A 232 10.62 -31.05 -31.51
C VAL A 232 10.91 -31.20 -30.02
N TYR A 233 10.26 -30.36 -29.23
CA TYR A 233 10.22 -30.53 -27.79
C TYR A 233 9.02 -31.38 -27.40
N VAL A 234 9.27 -32.54 -26.80
CA VAL A 234 8.28 -33.45 -26.23
C VAL A 234 8.14 -33.16 -24.74
N TYR A 235 6.92 -32.83 -24.29
CA TYR A 235 6.57 -32.56 -22.90
C TYR A 235 6.32 -33.85 -22.10
N SER A 236 5.59 -34.80 -22.69
CA SER A 236 5.23 -36.08 -22.07
C SER A 236 4.76 -37.06 -23.14
N ILE A 237 4.75 -38.36 -22.81
CA ILE A 237 4.12 -39.42 -23.60
C ILE A 237 2.93 -39.92 -22.79
N ASP A 238 1.73 -39.84 -23.37
CA ASP A 238 0.49 -40.30 -22.75
C ASP A 238 0.36 -41.83 -22.85
N GLU A 239 -0.49 -42.43 -22.01
CA GLU A 239 -0.76 -43.89 -21.98
C GLU A 239 -1.22 -44.45 -23.34
N ASN A 240 -1.84 -43.60 -24.17
CA ASN A 240 -2.28 -43.94 -25.53
C ASN A 240 -1.17 -43.85 -26.59
N ASN A 241 0.09 -43.77 -26.17
CA ASN A 241 1.28 -43.73 -27.03
C ASN A 241 1.34 -42.48 -27.96
N PHE A 242 0.75 -41.37 -27.51
CA PHE A 242 0.86 -40.06 -28.12
C PHE A 242 1.83 -39.19 -27.31
N ALA A 243 2.75 -38.54 -27.99
CA ALA A 243 3.65 -37.55 -27.42
C ALA A 243 3.04 -36.15 -27.53
N LYS A 244 2.95 -35.46 -26.39
CA LYS A 244 2.60 -34.04 -26.32
C LYS A 244 3.82 -33.23 -26.74
N ILE A 245 3.73 -32.50 -27.85
CA ILE A 245 4.85 -31.79 -28.47
C ILE A 245 4.58 -30.28 -28.61
N ASN A 246 5.66 -29.49 -28.68
CA ASN A 246 5.59 -28.11 -29.13
C ASN A 246 5.75 -28.03 -30.65
N PHE A 247 4.66 -27.73 -31.36
CA PHE A 247 4.64 -27.53 -32.80
C PHE A 247 4.36 -26.06 -33.11
N LYS A 248 5.38 -25.33 -33.59
CA LYS A 248 5.30 -23.90 -33.97
C LYS A 248 4.68 -23.01 -32.87
N GLY A 249 4.99 -23.28 -31.60
CA GLY A 249 4.46 -22.52 -30.45
C GLY A 249 3.08 -22.97 -29.96
N THR A 250 2.51 -24.03 -30.55
CA THR A 250 1.24 -24.63 -30.12
C THR A 250 1.48 -26.04 -29.57
N ILE A 251 0.73 -26.41 -28.53
CA ILE A 251 0.73 -27.78 -28.01
C ILE A 251 -0.07 -28.64 -28.98
N ALA A 252 0.57 -29.70 -29.46
CA ALA A 252 -0.08 -30.68 -30.31
C ALA A 252 0.39 -32.09 -29.96
N TYR A 253 -0.25 -33.09 -30.54
CA TYR A 253 0.00 -34.49 -30.24
C TYR A 253 0.48 -35.21 -31.50
N ALA A 254 1.61 -35.89 -31.39
CA ALA A 254 2.15 -36.75 -32.44
C ALA A 254 2.33 -38.16 -31.90
N SER A 255 2.35 -39.19 -32.75
CA SER A 255 2.58 -40.55 -32.29
C SER A 255 4.01 -40.72 -31.78
N ALA A 256 4.16 -41.18 -30.53
CA ALA A 256 5.47 -41.28 -29.87
C ALA A 256 6.39 -42.32 -30.53
N ASN A 257 5.82 -43.31 -31.24
CA ASN A 257 6.55 -44.33 -31.99
C ASN A 257 7.52 -43.76 -33.05
N TYR A 258 7.24 -42.56 -33.52
CA TYR A 258 7.99 -41.90 -34.59
C TYR A 258 8.90 -40.78 -34.09
N LEU A 259 9.00 -40.58 -32.77
CA LEU A 259 9.89 -39.61 -32.15
C LEU A 259 11.06 -40.34 -31.50
N ARG A 260 12.29 -39.88 -31.75
CA ARG A 260 13.51 -40.43 -31.17
C ARG A 260 14.24 -39.37 -30.37
N ALA A 261 14.72 -39.73 -29.18
CA ALA A 261 15.43 -38.80 -28.31
C ALA A 261 16.76 -38.37 -28.95
N ILE A 262 17.06 -37.07 -28.93
CA ILE A 262 18.27 -36.47 -29.52
C ILE A 262 19.54 -36.94 -28.79
N ALA A 263 19.43 -37.36 -27.52
CA ALA A 263 20.54 -37.93 -26.76
C ALA A 263 21.06 -39.27 -27.32
N SER A 264 20.37 -39.89 -28.29
CA SER A 264 20.74 -41.18 -28.87
C SER A 264 21.36 -41.12 -30.28
N ALA A 265 21.64 -39.93 -30.83
CA ALA A 265 22.09 -39.79 -32.22
C ALA A 265 23.41 -38.99 -32.35
N LYS A 266 24.51 -39.52 -31.79
CA LYS A 266 25.87 -39.08 -32.11
C LYS A 266 26.63 -40.19 -32.82
N ALA A 267 26.36 -40.38 -34.11
CA ALA A 267 27.30 -40.96 -35.08
C ALA A 267 26.80 -40.68 -36.51
N SER A 268 27.35 -39.64 -37.14
CA SER A 268 27.78 -39.59 -38.56
C SER A 268 27.65 -38.17 -39.12
N SER A 269 28.76 -37.68 -39.67
CA SER A 269 29.05 -36.28 -40.01
C SER A 269 29.13 -36.04 -41.52
N ARG A 270 28.72 -34.84 -41.98
CA ARG A 270 29.34 -34.02 -43.07
C ARG A 270 28.50 -32.75 -43.28
N ASN A 271 29.00 -31.55 -42.94
CA ASN A 271 29.68 -30.56 -43.81
C ASN A 271 28.81 -30.15 -45.02
N ILE A 272 28.38 -28.89 -45.21
CA ILE A 272 29.17 -27.76 -45.76
C ILE A 272 28.42 -26.42 -45.52
N GLN A 273 29.13 -25.45 -44.93
CA GLN A 273 29.42 -24.09 -45.43
C GLN A 273 28.32 -23.21 -46.11
N SER A 274 28.24 -21.96 -45.63
CA SER A 274 28.43 -20.72 -46.42
C SER A 274 27.32 -19.63 -46.37
N THR A 275 27.71 -18.52 -45.74
CA THR A 275 27.66 -17.11 -46.18
C THR A 275 26.36 -16.36 -46.55
N HIS A 276 26.18 -15.28 -45.76
CA HIS A 276 25.96 -13.87 -46.12
C HIS A 276 24.63 -13.33 -46.68
N LYS A 277 24.22 -12.26 -45.96
CA LYS A 277 23.69 -10.96 -46.40
C LYS A 277 22.18 -10.78 -46.54
N ASN A 278 21.65 -10.18 -45.47
CA ASN A 278 20.59 -9.18 -45.39
C ASN A 278 20.11 -8.58 -46.72
N LYS A 279 18.80 -8.62 -46.93
CA LYS A 279 18.07 -7.53 -47.58
C LYS A 279 16.71 -7.34 -46.91
N THR A 280 16.61 -6.20 -46.24
CA THR A 280 15.41 -5.61 -45.65
C THR A 280 14.30 -5.48 -46.68
N ILE A 281 13.12 -6.04 -46.39
CA ILE A 281 11.85 -5.60 -46.98
C ILE A 281 10.84 -5.45 -45.84
N LYS A 282 10.50 -4.21 -45.54
CA LYS A 282 9.31 -3.85 -44.75
C LYS A 282 8.09 -4.29 -45.54
N LYS A 283 7.30 -5.20 -44.99
CA LYS A 283 5.91 -5.42 -45.38
C LYS A 283 5.04 -5.34 -44.13
N THR A 284 4.30 -4.25 -44.04
CA THR A 284 3.15 -4.07 -43.16
C THR A 284 2.18 -5.22 -43.43
N GLN A 285 1.89 -6.01 -42.41
CA GLN A 285 0.96 -7.12 -42.49
C GLN A 285 0.05 -7.03 -41.27
N GLU A 286 -1.26 -6.98 -41.53
CA GLU A 286 -2.33 -6.97 -40.54
C GLU A 286 -2.09 -7.99 -39.43
N VAL A 287 -2.14 -7.51 -38.19
CA VAL A 287 -2.07 -8.32 -36.98
C VAL A 287 -3.37 -9.09 -36.85
N VAL A 288 -3.41 -10.30 -37.41
CA VAL A 288 -4.29 -11.34 -36.89
C VAL A 288 -3.59 -11.87 -35.64
N PRO A 289 -4.06 -11.60 -34.41
CA PRO A 289 -3.33 -12.02 -33.23
C PRO A 289 -3.26 -13.55 -33.20
N SER A 290 -2.03 -14.07 -33.12
CA SER A 290 -1.73 -15.44 -32.78
C SER A 290 -2.54 -15.82 -31.54
N LYS A 291 -3.36 -16.88 -31.64
CA LYS A 291 -4.34 -17.26 -30.61
C LYS A 291 -3.64 -17.38 -29.24
N ILE A 292 -4.03 -16.52 -28.30
CA ILE A 292 -3.55 -16.54 -26.91
C ILE A 292 -3.98 -17.86 -26.25
N SER A 293 -3.07 -18.52 -25.53
CA SER A 293 -3.35 -19.78 -24.84
C SER A 293 -2.52 -19.93 -23.56
N THR A 294 -3.00 -20.79 -22.64
CA THR A 294 -2.27 -21.18 -21.43
C THR A 294 -2.42 -22.68 -21.19
N SER A 295 -1.45 -23.31 -20.51
CA SER A 295 -1.56 -24.70 -20.04
C SER A 295 -1.11 -24.78 -18.60
N ILE A 296 -1.95 -25.32 -17.72
CA ILE A 296 -1.54 -25.70 -16.36
C ILE A 296 -0.85 -27.06 -16.45
N LYS A 297 0.31 -27.21 -15.82
CA LYS A 297 1.05 -28.47 -15.76
C LYS A 297 0.66 -29.26 -14.52
N GLN A 298 0.68 -28.60 -13.37
CA GLN A 298 0.34 -29.18 -12.09
C GLN A 298 -0.04 -28.08 -11.10
N ALA A 299 -0.77 -28.47 -10.07
CA ALA A 299 -1.03 -27.64 -8.90
C ALA A 299 -1.06 -28.53 -7.65
N TRP A 300 -0.60 -28.01 -6.52
CA TRP A 300 -0.62 -28.72 -5.23
C TRP A 300 -0.89 -27.75 -4.09
N ILE A 301 -1.30 -28.28 -2.94
CA ILE A 301 -1.66 -27.48 -1.77
C ILE A 301 -0.72 -27.83 -0.62
N GLU A 302 -0.13 -26.81 -0.02
CA GLU A 302 0.58 -26.87 1.26
C GLU A 302 -0.37 -26.42 2.37
N HIS A 303 -0.61 -27.28 3.36
CA HIS A 303 -1.56 -27.04 4.44
C HIS A 303 -0.91 -26.41 5.67
N ASN A 304 -1.72 -25.76 6.51
CA ASN A 304 -1.31 -25.24 7.82
C ASN A 304 -0.15 -24.24 7.77
N VAL A 305 -0.09 -23.43 6.72
CA VAL A 305 0.94 -22.41 6.56
C VAL A 305 0.50 -21.13 7.26
N PHE A 306 1.44 -20.48 7.96
CA PHE A 306 1.22 -19.15 8.56
C PHE A 306 1.81 -18.07 7.66
N GLN A 307 0.98 -17.11 7.25
CA GLN A 307 1.39 -15.91 6.54
C GLN A 307 0.67 -14.71 7.15
N ASN A 308 1.40 -13.63 7.44
CA ASN A 308 0.85 -12.41 8.06
C ASN A 308 -0.01 -12.67 9.32
N LYS A 309 0.44 -13.59 10.19
CA LYS A 309 -0.27 -14.04 11.42
C LYS A 309 -1.61 -14.75 11.19
N GLN A 310 -1.97 -15.05 9.94
CA GLN A 310 -3.14 -15.84 9.60
C GLN A 310 -2.73 -17.27 9.27
N LYS A 311 -3.50 -18.25 9.78
CA LYS A 311 -3.32 -19.66 9.44
C LYS A 311 -4.13 -19.97 8.18
N GLY A 312 -3.51 -20.64 7.22
CA GLY A 312 -4.11 -20.92 5.93
C GLY A 312 -3.41 -22.03 5.17
N MET A 313 -3.60 -22.02 3.86
CA MET A 313 -2.94 -22.92 2.91
C MET A 313 -2.31 -22.15 1.77
N LYS A 314 -1.18 -22.64 1.25
CA LYS A 314 -0.59 -22.15 0.00
C LYS A 314 -0.98 -23.08 -1.13
N ILE A 315 -1.42 -22.52 -2.24
CA ILE A 315 -1.71 -23.23 -3.47
C ILE A 315 -0.60 -22.87 -4.44
N HIS A 316 0.17 -23.87 -4.84
CA HIS A 316 1.26 -23.74 -5.79
C HIS A 316 0.78 -24.19 -7.17
N ILE A 317 1.11 -23.42 -8.21
CA ILE A 317 0.72 -23.72 -9.58
C ILE A 317 1.93 -23.58 -10.50
N GLU A 318 2.17 -24.62 -11.29
CA GLU A 318 3.09 -24.58 -12.43
C GLU A 318 2.29 -24.45 -13.74
N PHE A 319 2.52 -23.38 -14.50
CA PHE A 319 1.79 -23.15 -15.76
C PHE A 319 2.62 -22.46 -16.85
N TYR A 320 2.17 -22.64 -18.08
CA TYR A 320 2.76 -22.09 -19.31
C TYR A 320 1.80 -21.07 -19.92
N THR A 321 2.33 -19.96 -20.41
CA THR A 321 1.60 -18.94 -21.18
C THR A 321 2.16 -18.85 -22.59
N TYR A 322 1.30 -18.72 -23.59
CA TYR A 322 1.67 -18.65 -25.01
C TYR A 322 1.01 -17.44 -25.69
N ASN A 323 1.79 -16.69 -26.46
CA ASN A 323 1.40 -15.43 -27.10
C ASN A 323 0.81 -14.39 -26.13
N MET A 324 1.28 -14.36 -24.88
CA MET A 324 0.77 -13.47 -23.81
C MET A 324 1.67 -12.27 -23.52
N GLN A 325 2.57 -11.89 -24.44
CA GLN A 325 3.48 -10.76 -24.19
C GLN A 325 2.69 -9.48 -23.93
N HIS A 326 3.01 -8.81 -22.82
CA HIS A 326 2.34 -7.59 -22.38
C HIS A 326 0.85 -7.75 -22.04
N ILE A 327 0.32 -8.98 -22.11
CA ILE A 327 -1.06 -9.28 -21.76
C ILE A 327 -1.14 -9.63 -20.27
N MET A 328 -2.09 -8.99 -19.60
CA MET A 328 -2.41 -9.30 -18.21
C MET A 328 -3.36 -10.49 -18.12
N GLY A 329 -3.07 -11.39 -17.19
CA GLY A 329 -3.91 -12.54 -16.87
C GLY A 329 -4.17 -12.63 -15.37
N ASN A 330 -5.19 -13.40 -14.99
CA ASN A 330 -5.52 -13.70 -13.61
C ASN A 330 -5.49 -15.20 -13.38
N CYS A 331 -4.78 -15.62 -12.34
CA CYS A 331 -4.91 -16.96 -11.77
C CYS A 331 -5.99 -16.91 -10.70
N VAL A 332 -7.04 -17.70 -10.88
CA VAL A 332 -8.21 -17.75 -9.99
C VAL A 332 -8.31 -19.15 -9.41
N VAL A 333 -8.38 -19.25 -8.09
CA VAL A 333 -8.63 -20.52 -7.38
C VAL A 333 -10.02 -20.47 -6.77
N ARG A 334 -10.90 -21.36 -7.21
CA ARG A 334 -12.28 -21.48 -6.70
C ARG A 334 -12.38 -22.64 -5.74
N PHE A 335 -13.19 -22.48 -4.69
CA PHE A 335 -13.40 -23.49 -3.67
C PHE A 335 -14.85 -23.97 -3.64
N CYS A 336 -15.04 -25.29 -3.55
CA CYS A 336 -16.37 -25.88 -3.44
C CYS A 336 -16.35 -27.13 -2.58
N TYR A 337 -17.54 -27.52 -2.12
CA TYR A 337 -17.74 -28.81 -1.48
C TYR A 337 -17.43 -29.94 -2.46
N THR A 338 -17.16 -31.15 -1.95
CA THR A 338 -16.97 -32.34 -2.79
C THR A 338 -18.18 -32.62 -3.69
N SER A 339 -19.39 -32.26 -3.24
CA SER A 339 -20.65 -32.29 -4.01
C SER A 339 -20.64 -31.37 -5.24
N GLY A 340 -19.76 -30.36 -5.29
CA GLY A 340 -19.70 -29.35 -6.34
C GLY A 340 -20.42 -28.05 -6.00
N VAL A 341 -21.08 -27.95 -4.84
CA VAL A 341 -21.70 -26.71 -4.36
C VAL A 341 -20.60 -25.70 -4.00
N GLU A 342 -20.67 -24.50 -4.57
CA GLU A 342 -19.70 -23.43 -4.35
C GLU A 342 -19.80 -22.88 -2.90
N LEU A 343 -18.66 -22.55 -2.30
CA LEU A 343 -18.63 -21.88 -1.00
C LEU A 343 -19.05 -20.42 -1.16
N LYS A 344 -19.77 -19.86 -0.19
CA LYS A 344 -20.21 -18.46 -0.22
C LYS A 344 -19.31 -17.59 0.64
N ASP A 345 -18.93 -16.44 0.09
CA ASP A 345 -18.17 -15.43 0.80
C ASP A 345 -19.12 -14.41 1.43
N TYR A 346 -18.88 -14.03 2.69
CA TYR A 346 -19.78 -13.13 3.44
C TYR A 346 -19.15 -11.77 3.79
N ASN A 347 -17.83 -11.64 3.65
CA ASN A 347 -17.08 -10.42 3.97
C ASN A 347 -16.60 -9.65 2.72
N ASN A 348 -16.83 -10.20 1.52
CA ASN A 348 -16.41 -9.66 0.23
C ASN A 348 -14.88 -9.50 0.09
N LEU A 349 -14.08 -10.30 0.80
CA LEU A 349 -12.62 -10.23 0.72
C LEU A 349 -12.05 -11.20 -0.31
N TYR A 350 -12.56 -12.43 -0.36
CA TYR A 350 -12.07 -13.50 -1.24
C TYR A 350 -13.22 -14.07 -2.06
N HIS A 351 -13.75 -13.26 -2.99
CA HIS A 351 -14.93 -13.63 -3.78
C HIS A 351 -14.72 -13.54 -5.29
N ASP A 352 -15.48 -14.34 -6.04
CA ASP A 352 -15.67 -14.19 -7.47
C ASP A 352 -16.82 -13.21 -7.81
N LYS A 353 -17.08 -12.97 -9.10
CA LYS A 353 -18.17 -12.09 -9.57
C LYS A 353 -19.57 -12.55 -9.13
N GLN A 354 -19.71 -13.79 -8.68
CA GLN A 354 -20.94 -14.42 -8.23
C GLN A 354 -21.06 -14.46 -6.70
N GLY A 355 -20.09 -13.89 -5.96
CA GLY A 355 -20.05 -13.88 -4.50
C GLY A 355 -19.63 -15.22 -3.88
N ASN A 356 -18.99 -16.10 -4.66
CA ASN A 356 -18.47 -17.37 -4.17
C ASN A 356 -17.02 -17.23 -3.73
N VAL A 357 -16.57 -18.04 -2.78
CA VAL A 357 -15.20 -18.00 -2.28
C VAL A 357 -14.20 -18.33 -3.39
N ALA A 358 -13.36 -17.34 -3.72
CA ALA A 358 -12.31 -17.46 -4.71
C ALA A 358 -11.14 -16.51 -4.42
N ILE A 359 -9.93 -16.97 -4.71
CA ILE A 359 -8.71 -16.13 -4.65
C ILE A 359 -8.32 -15.78 -6.06
N MET A 360 -7.95 -14.52 -6.28
CA MET A 360 -7.50 -14.03 -7.57
C MET A 360 -6.13 -13.37 -7.43
N SER A 361 -5.16 -13.82 -8.21
CA SER A 361 -3.83 -13.22 -8.29
C SER A 361 -3.48 -12.88 -9.75
N PRO A 362 -3.24 -11.60 -10.08
CA PRO A 362 -2.90 -11.21 -11.44
C PRO A 362 -1.44 -11.54 -11.78
N PHE A 363 -1.18 -12.05 -12.98
CA PHE A 363 0.15 -12.24 -13.55
C PHE A 363 0.30 -11.47 -14.85
N LYS A 364 1.53 -11.07 -15.17
CA LYS A 364 1.88 -10.41 -16.44
C LYS A 364 3.04 -11.14 -17.07
N SER A 365 2.87 -11.60 -18.30
CA SER A 365 3.98 -12.18 -19.05
C SER A 365 4.79 -11.06 -19.71
N GLY A 366 6.08 -10.98 -19.40
CA GLY A 366 7.02 -10.09 -20.08
C GLY A 366 7.43 -10.61 -21.47
N TYR A 367 7.08 -11.86 -21.78
CA TYR A 367 7.51 -12.57 -22.98
C TYR A 367 6.31 -13.14 -23.74
N GLU A 368 6.50 -13.41 -25.03
CA GLU A 368 5.48 -14.07 -25.85
C GLU A 368 5.10 -15.43 -25.26
N ASN A 369 6.10 -16.23 -24.90
CA ASN A 369 5.93 -17.49 -24.20
C ASN A 369 6.68 -17.44 -22.86
N ALA A 370 6.03 -17.85 -21.76
CA ALA A 370 6.61 -17.83 -20.43
C ALA A 370 6.20 -19.05 -19.59
N VAL A 371 7.04 -19.38 -18.61
CA VAL A 371 6.80 -20.47 -17.65
C VAL A 371 6.80 -19.90 -16.25
N TYR A 372 5.74 -20.18 -15.51
CA TYR A 372 5.64 -19.93 -14.08
C TYR A 372 5.84 -21.27 -13.39
N LYS A 373 7.05 -21.48 -12.84
CA LYS A 373 7.43 -22.77 -12.22
C LYS A 373 6.73 -22.99 -10.88
N ASP A 374 6.57 -21.91 -10.13
CA ASP A 374 5.92 -21.92 -8.83
C ASP A 374 5.19 -20.59 -8.61
N PHE A 375 3.92 -20.55 -8.99
CA PHE A 375 3.04 -19.42 -8.75
C PHE A 375 2.18 -19.71 -7.53
N VAL A 376 2.37 -18.93 -6.46
CA VAL A 376 1.81 -19.22 -5.14
C VAL A 376 0.65 -18.28 -4.83
N LEU A 377 -0.47 -18.84 -4.37
CA LEU A 377 -1.58 -18.09 -3.77
C LEU A 377 -1.79 -18.57 -2.34
N PHE A 378 -2.05 -17.64 -1.42
CA PHE A 378 -2.35 -17.95 -0.02
C PHE A 378 -3.84 -17.79 0.26
N MET A 379 -4.44 -18.81 0.88
CA MET A 379 -5.82 -18.81 1.35
C MET A 379 -5.86 -18.92 2.87
N PRO A 380 -6.30 -17.89 3.60
CA PRO A 380 -6.55 -18.03 5.03
C PRO A 380 -7.74 -18.98 5.28
N TYR A 381 -7.65 -19.81 6.31
CA TYR A 381 -8.73 -20.77 6.62
C TYR A 381 -10.02 -20.09 7.09
N GLY A 382 -9.92 -18.91 7.71
CA GLY A 382 -11.09 -18.13 8.13
C GLY A 382 -11.92 -17.59 6.95
N GLU A 383 -11.33 -17.46 5.77
CA GLU A 383 -11.98 -16.91 4.57
C GLU A 383 -12.79 -17.96 3.81
N LEU A 384 -12.77 -19.23 4.25
CA LEU A 384 -13.65 -20.26 3.71
C LEU A 384 -15.07 -20.18 4.29
N HIS A 385 -15.28 -19.40 5.36
CA HIS A 385 -16.57 -19.23 6.06
C HIS A 385 -17.24 -20.55 6.44
N LEU A 386 -16.43 -21.52 6.86
CA LEU A 386 -16.88 -22.83 7.30
C LEU A 386 -16.89 -22.89 8.83
N PRO A 387 -17.74 -23.73 9.43
CA PRO A 387 -17.73 -23.93 10.87
C PRO A 387 -16.39 -24.54 11.33
N ASP A 388 -15.90 -24.09 12.48
CA ASP A 388 -14.65 -24.60 13.09
C ASP A 388 -14.76 -26.05 13.61
N GLU A 389 -15.97 -26.61 13.61
CA GLU A 389 -16.26 -27.94 14.15
C GLU A 389 -16.24 -29.01 13.05
N GLY A 390 -15.31 -29.96 13.19
CA GLY A 390 -15.24 -31.19 12.39
C GLY A 390 -14.36 -31.11 11.15
N LYS A 391 -14.02 -32.27 10.58
CA LYS A 391 -13.21 -32.40 9.36
C LYS A 391 -14.09 -32.46 8.13
N ILE A 392 -14.02 -31.42 7.30
CA ILE A 392 -14.77 -31.32 6.05
C ILE A 392 -13.81 -31.53 4.88
N LYS A 393 -14.17 -32.43 3.96
CA LYS A 393 -13.42 -32.62 2.71
C LYS A 393 -13.94 -31.63 1.66
N LEU A 394 -13.03 -30.87 1.07
CA LEU A 394 -13.32 -29.87 0.05
C LEU A 394 -12.51 -30.15 -1.21
N LYS A 395 -12.88 -29.45 -2.29
CA LYS A 395 -12.09 -29.44 -3.53
C LYS A 395 -11.89 -28.02 -4.04
N ALA A 396 -10.74 -27.75 -4.63
CA ALA A 396 -10.40 -26.51 -5.26
C ALA A 396 -10.12 -26.72 -6.76
N LYS A 397 -10.37 -25.67 -7.55
CA LYS A 397 -10.06 -25.66 -8.98
C LYS A 397 -9.30 -24.40 -9.35
N VAL A 398 -8.19 -24.56 -10.06
CA VAL A 398 -7.42 -23.45 -10.61
C VAL A 398 -7.91 -23.14 -12.01
N GLU A 399 -8.09 -21.85 -12.31
CA GLU A 399 -8.45 -21.35 -13.61
C GLU A 399 -7.56 -20.16 -14.00
N LEU A 400 -7.11 -20.14 -15.25
CA LEU A 400 -6.36 -19.00 -15.81
C LEU A 400 -7.28 -18.21 -16.73
N TRP A 401 -7.33 -16.89 -16.54
CA TRP A 401 -8.20 -15.97 -17.25
C TRP A 401 -7.40 -14.83 -17.91
N THR A 402 -7.88 -14.30 -19.03
CA THR A 402 -7.42 -13.00 -19.53
C THR A 402 -7.97 -11.87 -18.67
N ASN A 403 -7.14 -10.86 -18.39
CA ASN A 403 -7.52 -9.68 -17.63
C ASN A 403 -6.89 -8.43 -18.26
N GLN A 404 -7.40 -8.00 -19.42
CA GLN A 404 -6.92 -6.80 -20.11
C GLN A 404 -8.10 -6.00 -20.64
N ALA A 405 -8.10 -4.67 -20.46
CA ALA A 405 -9.20 -3.82 -20.89
C ALA A 405 -9.56 -3.97 -22.39
N SER A 406 -8.57 -4.29 -23.23
CA SER A 406 -8.73 -4.46 -24.68
C SER A 406 -9.15 -5.88 -25.11
N ILE A 407 -9.21 -6.86 -24.20
CA ILE A 407 -9.52 -8.27 -24.51
C ILE A 407 -10.63 -8.75 -23.58
N PRO A 408 -11.74 -9.31 -24.09
CA PRO A 408 -12.80 -9.81 -23.22
C PRO A 408 -12.26 -10.86 -22.24
N SER A 409 -12.73 -10.81 -20.99
CA SER A 409 -12.34 -11.79 -19.96
C SER A 409 -12.75 -13.19 -20.42
N LYS A 410 -11.77 -14.02 -20.72
CA LYS A 410 -11.96 -15.37 -21.26
C LYS A 410 -11.12 -16.35 -20.45
N LYS A 411 -11.74 -17.48 -20.10
CA LYS A 411 -11.03 -18.61 -19.48
C LYS A 411 -10.11 -19.26 -20.52
N LEU A 412 -8.84 -19.40 -20.17
CA LEU A 412 -7.79 -19.94 -21.03
C LEU A 412 -7.42 -21.38 -20.66
N ALA A 413 -7.35 -21.69 -19.37
CA ALA A 413 -7.06 -23.04 -18.88
C ALA A 413 -7.75 -23.32 -17.54
N THR A 414 -7.87 -24.60 -17.23
CA THR A 414 -8.38 -25.10 -15.94
C THR A 414 -7.56 -26.31 -15.50
N SER A 415 -7.35 -26.45 -14.20
CA SER A 415 -6.65 -27.60 -13.62
C SER A 415 -7.60 -28.76 -13.36
N ASP A 416 -7.01 -29.91 -13.02
CA ASP A 416 -7.70 -30.96 -12.29
C ASP A 416 -8.12 -30.49 -10.89
N TRP A 417 -9.03 -31.23 -10.27
CA TRP A 417 -9.52 -30.94 -8.93
C TRP A 417 -8.46 -31.25 -7.87
N LEU A 418 -8.20 -30.28 -7.00
CA LEU A 418 -7.33 -30.42 -5.85
C LEU A 418 -8.18 -30.73 -4.62
N TYR A 419 -8.01 -31.90 -4.02
CA TYR A 419 -8.78 -32.30 -2.84
C TYR A 419 -8.00 -32.01 -1.57
N PHE A 420 -8.69 -31.49 -0.55
CA PHE A 420 -8.07 -31.21 0.74
C PHE A 420 -9.07 -31.32 1.90
N TRP A 421 -8.53 -31.39 3.11
CA TRP A 421 -9.29 -31.40 4.36
C TRP A 421 -9.23 -30.04 5.03
N TYR A 422 -10.38 -29.59 5.54
CA TYR A 422 -10.57 -28.40 6.35
C TYR A 422 -11.05 -28.82 7.74
N GLY A 423 -10.61 -28.12 8.80
CA GLY A 423 -10.92 -28.44 10.20
C GLY A 423 -9.84 -29.28 10.89
N SER A 424 -9.81 -29.18 12.23
CA SER A 424 -8.79 -29.80 13.11
C SER A 424 -8.97 -31.30 13.29
#